data_AF-A0A531MJ38-F1
#
_entry.id   AF-A0A531MJ38-F1
#
_cell.length_a   1.000
_cell.length_b   1.000
_cell.length_c   1.000
_cell.angle_alpha   90.00
_cell.angle_beta   90.00
_cell.angle_gamma   90.00
#
_symmetry.space_group_name_H-M   'P 1'
#
loop_
_entity.id
_entity.type
_entity.pdbx_description
1 polymer ?
#
loop_
_entity_poly.entity_id
_entity_poly.type
_entity_poly.pdbx_seq_one_letter_code
_entity_poly.pdbx_strand_id
1 'polypeptide(L)'
;MSIAEEQNQRGGVTIARLLMSFGPLLFLAALVVVFTVLKPSFIDPINLFNITRQISITGLIALGMTFVILTAGIDLSVGSLLAFCGMVAAVVAKGGTANTLSLSTSGTQGYGWFAALLAAVVVGALAGGVQGFAITRLKVPPFVVTLGGLTVFRGLTLTIS
;
A
#
# COMPACT_ATOMS: atom_id res chain seq x y z
N MET A 1 -11.66 -56.01 -0.04
CA MET A 1 -11.98 -54.71 0.58
C MET A 1 -12.17 -53.75 -0.58
N SER A 2 -13.43 -53.36 -0.81
CA SER A 2 -13.98 -53.04 -2.13
C SER A 2 -13.81 -51.55 -2.49
N ILE A 3 -13.61 -51.28 -3.79
CA ILE A 3 -13.52 -49.98 -4.49
C ILE A 3 -14.71 -49.02 -4.19
N ALA A 4 -15.71 -49.46 -3.42
CA ALA A 4 -16.84 -48.68 -2.96
C ALA A 4 -16.51 -47.62 -1.89
N GLU A 5 -15.43 -47.76 -1.11
CA GLU A 5 -15.09 -46.77 -0.07
C GLU A 5 -14.38 -45.52 -0.63
N GLU A 6 -13.76 -45.60 -1.81
CA GLU A 6 -13.02 -44.50 -2.42
C GLU A 6 -13.94 -43.47 -3.12
N GLN A 7 -15.19 -43.86 -3.43
CA GLN A 7 -16.18 -42.98 -4.08
C GLN A 7 -16.89 -42.03 -3.09
N ASN A 8 -16.77 -42.23 -1.77
CA ASN A 8 -17.41 -41.39 -0.74
C ASN A 8 -16.60 -40.11 -0.40
N GLN A 9 -15.49 -39.86 -1.09
CA GLN A 9 -14.71 -38.62 -0.97
C GLN A 9 -15.05 -37.56 -2.04
N ARG A 10 -16.24 -37.64 -2.67
CA ARG A 10 -16.83 -36.48 -3.35
C ARG A 10 -17.41 -35.54 -2.30
N GLY A 11 -16.53 -34.92 -1.51
CA GLY A 11 -16.88 -33.89 -0.54
C GLY A 11 -17.50 -32.71 -1.26
N GLY A 12 -18.82 -32.74 -1.43
CA GLY A 12 -19.59 -31.60 -1.91
C GLY A 12 -19.21 -30.39 -1.09
N VAL A 13 -18.91 -29.28 -1.76
CA VAL A 13 -18.56 -28.03 -1.09
C VAL A 13 -19.70 -27.69 -0.13
N THR A 14 -19.49 -27.94 1.16
CA THR A 14 -20.51 -27.67 2.19
C THR A 14 -20.75 -26.17 2.19
N ILE A 15 -22.01 -25.73 2.20
CA ILE A 15 -22.38 -24.30 2.24
C ILE A 15 -21.62 -23.56 3.36
N ALA A 16 -21.37 -24.24 4.49
CA ALA A 16 -20.53 -23.75 5.58
C ALA A 16 -19.05 -23.50 5.18
N ARG A 17 -18.42 -24.37 4.38
CA ARG A 17 -17.06 -24.16 3.86
C ARG A 17 -17.03 -23.00 2.86
N LEU A 18 -18.07 -22.87 2.04
CA LEU A 18 -18.20 -21.74 1.11
C LEU A 18 -18.35 -20.41 1.88
N LEU A 19 -19.23 -20.37 2.89
CA LEU A 19 -19.43 -19.22 3.79
C LEU A 19 -18.13 -18.85 4.53
N MET A 20 -17.40 -19.83 5.07
CA MET A 20 -16.12 -19.59 5.74
C MET A 20 -15.03 -19.06 4.79
N SER A 21 -15.06 -19.42 3.51
CA SER A 21 -14.15 -18.85 2.50
C SER A 21 -14.38 -17.35 2.28
N PHE A 22 -15.57 -16.83 2.57
CA PHE A 22 -15.90 -15.40 2.56
C PHE A 22 -15.88 -14.77 3.96
N GLY A 23 -15.27 -15.46 4.95
CA GLY A 23 -15.20 -15.00 6.34
C GLY A 23 -14.82 -13.53 6.52
N PRO A 24 -13.77 -13.02 5.85
CA PRO A 24 -13.40 -11.60 5.92
C PRO A 24 -14.50 -10.66 5.40
N LEU A 25 -15.20 -11.04 4.31
CA LEU A 25 -16.31 -10.25 3.76
C LEU A 25 -17.52 -10.24 4.69
N LEU A 26 -17.86 -11.40 5.26
CA LEU A 26 -18.95 -11.52 6.22
C LEU A 26 -18.66 -10.73 7.50
N PHE A 27 -17.41 -10.79 7.98
CA PHE A 27 -16.95 -10.00 9.11
C PHE A 27 -17.01 -8.49 8.83
N LEU A 28 -16.59 -8.07 7.63
CA LEU A 28 -16.73 -6.68 7.19
C LEU A 28 -18.20 -6.23 7.18
N ALA A 29 -19.10 -7.04 6.62
CA ALA A 29 -20.53 -6.74 6.60
C ALA A 29 -21.10 -6.62 8.02
N ALA A 30 -20.72 -7.52 8.93
CA ALA A 30 -21.11 -7.46 10.33
C ALA A 30 -20.60 -6.17 11.01
N LEU A 31 -19.33 -5.78 10.78
CA LEU A 31 -18.77 -4.54 11.31
C LEU A 31 -19.53 -3.31 10.79
N VAL A 32 -19.86 -3.27 9.50
CA VAL A 32 -20.65 -2.17 8.92
C VAL A 32 -22.00 -2.04 9.62
N VAL A 33 -22.71 -3.15 9.85
CA VAL A 33 -23.99 -3.13 10.58
C VAL A 33 -23.81 -2.64 12.01
N VAL A 34 -22.85 -3.19 12.76
CA VAL A 34 -22.58 -2.80 14.15
C VAL A 34 -22.24 -1.32 14.26
N PHE A 35 -21.34 -0.80 13.42
CA PHE A 35 -20.96 0.61 13.47
C PHE A 35 -22.09 1.54 13.03
N THR A 36 -22.93 1.13 12.08
CA THR A 36 -24.11 1.91 11.68
C THR A 36 -25.11 2.02 12.83
N VAL A 37 -25.32 0.95 13.60
CA VAL A 37 -26.21 0.96 14.78
C VAL A 37 -25.64 1.81 15.90
N LEU A 38 -24.33 1.72 16.18
CA LEU A 38 -23.68 2.50 17.24
C LEU A 38 -23.51 3.98 16.89
N LYS A 39 -23.29 4.30 15.62
CA LYS A 39 -23.10 5.65 15.08
C LYS A 39 -23.79 5.76 13.71
N PRO A 40 -25.01 6.32 13.64
CA PRO A 40 -25.71 6.49 12.36
C PRO A 40 -24.91 7.31 11.32
N SER A 41 -24.08 8.27 11.76
CA SER A 41 -23.15 9.01 10.89
C SER A 41 -22.05 8.16 10.23
N PHE A 42 -21.90 6.89 10.62
CA PHE A 42 -20.94 5.98 10.00
C PHE A 42 -21.23 5.79 8.50
N ILE A 43 -22.51 5.71 8.11
CA ILE A 43 -22.89 5.48 6.71
C ILE A 43 -22.97 6.77 5.89
N ASP A 44 -22.61 7.92 6.48
CA ASP A 44 -22.57 9.19 5.74
C ASP A 44 -21.66 9.02 4.50
N PRO A 45 -22.08 9.46 3.30
CA PRO A 45 -21.33 9.27 2.07
C PRO A 45 -19.88 9.79 2.15
N ILE A 46 -19.68 10.89 2.90
CA ILE A 46 -18.35 11.47 3.12
C ILE A 46 -17.47 10.57 3.99
N ASN A 47 -18.04 9.96 5.04
CA ASN A 47 -17.32 9.06 5.92
C ASN A 47 -16.94 7.77 5.18
N LEU A 48 -17.91 7.20 4.46
CA LEU A 48 -17.67 6.00 3.66
C LEU A 48 -16.61 6.26 2.58
N PHE A 49 -16.69 7.40 1.87
CA PHE A 49 -15.67 7.80 0.90
C PHE A 49 -14.28 7.99 1.53
N ASN A 50 -14.20 8.57 2.73
CA ASN A 50 -12.93 8.73 3.45
C ASN A 50 -12.32 7.37 3.84
N ILE A 51 -13.13 6.45 4.37
CA ILE A 51 -12.71 5.10 4.73
C ILE A 51 -12.23 4.35 3.48
N THR A 52 -13.02 4.36 2.41
CA THR A 52 -12.65 3.71 1.14
C THR A 52 -11.37 4.30 0.58
N ARG A 53 -11.20 5.63 0.57
CA ARG A 53 -9.97 6.29 0.11
C ARG A 53 -8.76 5.88 0.94
N GLN A 54 -8.90 5.76 2.26
CA GLN A 54 -7.80 5.34 3.14
C GLN A 54 -7.37 3.90 2.86
N ILE A 55 -8.32 2.97 2.68
CA ILE A 55 -7.99 1.57 2.38
C ILE A 55 -7.50 1.38 0.94
N SER A 56 -7.93 2.22 -0.02
CA SER A 56 -7.44 2.16 -1.41
C SER A 56 -5.92 2.31 -1.50
N ILE A 57 -5.29 3.11 -0.64
CA ILE A 57 -3.82 3.29 -0.62
C ILE A 57 -3.14 1.96 -0.28
N THR A 58 -3.55 1.31 0.81
CA THR A 58 -3.01 0.01 1.21
C THR A 58 -3.34 -1.08 0.19
N GLY A 59 -4.54 -1.04 -0.42
CA GLY A 59 -4.95 -1.97 -1.47
C GLY A 59 -4.06 -1.89 -2.71
N LEU A 60 -3.75 -0.67 -3.20
CA LEU A 60 -2.84 -0.47 -4.33
C LEU A 60 -1.42 -0.96 -4.01
N ILE A 61 -0.94 -0.72 -2.79
CA ILE A 61 0.36 -1.23 -2.33
C ILE A 61 0.36 -2.76 -2.30
N ALA A 62 -0.70 -3.39 -1.79
CA ALA A 62 -0.82 -4.84 -1.73
C ALA A 62 -0.77 -5.49 -3.13
N LEU A 63 -1.33 -4.85 -4.15
CA LEU A 63 -1.22 -5.30 -5.54
C LEU A 63 0.25 -5.32 -6.00
N GLY A 64 1.03 -4.28 -5.71
CA GLY A 64 2.46 -4.26 -6.00
C GLY A 64 3.25 -5.31 -5.20
N MET A 65 2.93 -5.46 -3.91
CA MET A 65 3.55 -6.44 -3.02
C MET A 65 3.30 -7.88 -3.44
N THR A 66 2.22 -8.15 -4.20
CA THR A 66 1.97 -9.48 -4.77
C THR A 66 3.15 -9.92 -5.64
N PHE A 67 3.72 -9.04 -6.47
CA PHE A 67 4.89 -9.38 -7.29
C PHE A 67 6.12 -9.67 -6.43
N VAL A 68 6.33 -8.91 -5.35
CA VAL A 68 7.44 -9.15 -4.41
C VAL A 68 7.32 -10.54 -3.78
N ILE A 69 6.13 -10.90 -3.31
CA ILE A 69 5.87 -12.21 -2.69
C ILE A 69 6.01 -13.35 -3.70
N LEU A 70 5.55 -13.16 -4.94
CA LEU A 70 5.73 -14.16 -6.01
C LEU A 70 7.20 -14.44 -6.31
N THR A 71 8.09 -13.47 -6.10
CA THR A 71 9.55 -13.67 -6.21
C THR A 71 10.20 -14.26 -4.95
N ALA A 72 9.41 -14.74 -3.98
CA ALA A 72 9.86 -15.16 -2.65
C ALA A 72 10.66 -14.07 -1.89
N GLY A 73 10.41 -12.80 -2.22
CA GLY A 73 11.01 -11.64 -1.58
C GLY A 73 10.18 -11.11 -0.41
N ILE A 74 10.79 -10.20 0.35
CA ILE A 74 10.14 -9.42 1.41
C ILE A 74 10.49 -7.95 1.15
N ASP A 75 9.49 -7.08 1.19
CA ASP A 75 9.71 -5.62 1.16
C ASP A 75 9.19 -4.98 2.45
N LEU A 76 10.14 -4.56 3.28
CA LEU A 76 9.89 -3.83 4.52
C LEU A 76 9.82 -2.31 4.29
N SER A 77 10.38 -1.82 3.19
CA SER A 77 10.55 -0.40 2.90
C SER A 77 9.29 0.28 2.40
N VAL A 78 8.29 -0.48 1.93
CA VAL A 78 7.13 0.05 1.18
C VAL A 78 6.36 1.17 1.90
N GLY A 79 6.21 1.08 3.22
CA GLY A 79 5.57 2.12 4.03
C GLY A 79 6.39 3.41 4.12
N SER A 80 7.71 3.28 4.30
CA SER A 80 8.62 4.43 4.31
C SER A 80 8.80 5.06 2.93
N LEU A 81 8.73 4.26 1.86
CA LEU A 81 8.78 4.73 0.49
C LEU A 81 7.50 5.50 0.13
N LEU A 82 6.33 5.01 0.56
CA LEU A 82 5.07 5.75 0.44
C LEU A 82 5.15 7.12 1.13
N ALA A 83 5.64 7.15 2.37
CA ALA A 83 5.80 8.40 3.12
C ALA A 83 6.74 9.38 2.40
N PHE A 84 7.87 8.89 1.90
CA PHE A 84 8.82 9.69 1.14
C PHE A 84 8.21 10.26 -0.14
N CYS A 85 7.52 9.44 -0.94
CA CYS A 85 6.85 9.90 -2.16
C CYS A 85 5.74 10.92 -1.86
N GLY A 86 5.00 10.74 -0.77
CA GLY A 86 4.00 11.70 -0.31
C GLY A 86 4.61 13.04 0.08
N MET A 87 5.77 13.03 0.74
CA MET A 87 6.51 14.25 1.08
C MET A 87 7.03 14.98 -0.16
N VAL A 88 7.57 14.24 -1.15
CA VAL A 88 7.96 14.82 -2.44
C VAL A 88 6.77 15.47 -3.13
N ALA A 89 5.61 14.80 -3.17
CA ALA A 89 4.38 15.36 -3.73
C ALA A 89 4.00 16.67 -3.02
N ALA A 90 4.06 16.69 -1.69
CA ALA A 90 3.72 17.87 -0.89
C ALA A 90 4.67 19.05 -1.15
N VAL A 91 5.97 18.80 -1.28
CA VAL A 91 6.98 19.82 -1.60
C VAL A 91 6.74 20.42 -2.98
N VAL A 92 6.52 19.57 -3.99
CA VAL A 92 6.27 20.03 -5.38
C VAL A 92 4.95 20.78 -5.48
N ALA A 93 3.89 20.29 -4.80
CA ALA A 93 2.60 20.95 -4.75
C ALA A 93 2.65 22.32 -4.09
N LYS A 94 3.58 22.54 -3.13
CA LYS A 94 3.80 23.84 -2.47
C LYS A 94 4.82 24.74 -3.18
N GLY A 95 5.40 24.33 -4.30
CA GLY A 95 6.33 25.17 -5.09
C GLY A 95 7.80 25.07 -4.72
N GLY A 96 8.17 24.10 -3.88
CA GLY A 96 9.56 23.87 -3.45
C GLY A 96 10.40 23.11 -4.48
N THR A 97 10.76 23.74 -5.60
CA THR A 97 11.83 23.24 -6.50
C THR A 97 12.71 24.36 -7.07
N ALA A 98 12.78 25.53 -6.41
CA ALA A 98 13.65 26.61 -6.86
C ALA A 98 15.05 26.61 -6.22
N ASN A 99 15.23 26.18 -4.95
CA ASN A 99 16.58 26.09 -4.34
C ASN A 99 16.70 25.28 -3.02
N THR A 100 15.64 24.63 -2.53
CA THR A 100 15.73 23.79 -1.31
C THR A 100 14.62 22.75 -1.31
N LEU A 101 14.96 21.49 -1.05
CA LEU A 101 14.04 20.36 -0.79
C LEU A 101 13.35 20.50 0.58
N SER A 102 12.93 21.71 0.94
CA SER A 102 12.30 22.05 2.21
C SER A 102 10.95 22.69 1.93
N LEU A 103 9.96 22.43 2.79
CA LEU A 103 8.68 23.14 2.82
C LEU A 103 8.91 24.63 3.18
N SER A 104 9.48 25.42 2.27
CA SER A 104 9.56 26.86 2.46
C SER A 104 8.16 27.46 2.33
N THR A 105 7.77 28.25 3.33
CA THR A 105 6.49 28.95 3.48
C THR A 105 6.36 30.17 2.56
N SER A 106 7.31 30.39 1.66
CA SER A 106 7.33 31.50 0.71
C SER A 106 6.35 31.21 -0.42
N GLY A 107 5.31 32.03 -0.57
CA GLY A 107 4.15 31.90 -1.48
C GLY A 107 4.47 31.85 -2.99
N THR A 108 5.36 30.98 -3.39
CA THR A 108 5.68 30.64 -4.78
C THR A 108 4.56 29.75 -5.30
N GLN A 109 4.01 30.09 -6.46
CA GLN A 109 2.94 29.31 -7.10
C GLN A 109 3.41 27.86 -7.28
N GLY A 110 2.78 26.93 -6.57
CA GLY A 110 3.11 25.50 -6.67
C GLY A 110 2.88 24.96 -8.07
N TYR A 111 3.60 23.90 -8.44
CA TYR A 111 3.57 23.34 -9.80
C TYR A 111 2.26 22.61 -10.17
N GLY A 112 1.17 22.84 -9.42
CA GLY A 112 -0.10 22.17 -9.58
C GLY A 112 -0.04 20.69 -9.16
N TRP A 113 -1.22 20.09 -8.98
CA TRP A 113 -1.33 18.71 -8.49
C TRP A 113 -0.78 17.67 -9.49
N PHE A 114 -0.83 17.96 -10.79
CA PHE A 114 -0.29 17.07 -11.83
C PHE A 114 1.23 16.91 -11.74
N ALA A 115 1.97 18.00 -11.50
CA ALA A 115 3.42 17.92 -11.34
C ALA A 115 3.81 17.18 -10.06
N ALA A 116 3.05 17.40 -8.97
CA ALA A 116 3.25 16.68 -7.72
C ALA A 116 3.03 15.16 -7.87
N LEU A 117 1.99 14.77 -8.62
CA LEU A 117 1.73 13.37 -8.96
C LEU A 117 2.88 12.76 -9.77
N LEU A 118 3.31 13.44 -10.84
CA LEU A 118 4.41 12.96 -11.68
C LEU A 118 5.71 12.81 -10.89
N ALA A 119 6.05 13.80 -10.06
CA ALA A 119 7.24 13.76 -9.22
C ALA A 119 7.22 12.57 -8.25
N ALA A 120 6.09 12.32 -7.58
CA ALA A 120 5.94 11.19 -6.67
C ALA A 120 6.06 9.84 -7.39
N VAL A 121 5.46 9.69 -8.57
CA VAL A 121 5.54 8.47 -9.38
C VAL A 121 6.98 8.21 -9.84
N VAL A 122 7.66 9.24 -10.35
CA VAL A 122 9.05 9.13 -10.81
C VAL A 122 9.97 8.74 -9.66
N VAL A 123 9.86 9.41 -8.51
CA VAL A 123 10.68 9.10 -7.33
C VAL A 123 10.41 7.69 -6.81
N GLY A 124 9.14 7.27 -6.73
CA GLY A 124 8.76 5.92 -6.32
C GLY A 124 9.30 4.85 -7.28
N ALA A 125 9.21 5.10 -8.59
CA ALA A 125 9.71 4.19 -9.62
C ALA A 125 11.25 4.08 -9.58
N LEU A 126 11.96 5.19 -9.39
CA LEU A 126 13.42 5.19 -9.28
C LEU A 126 13.88 4.47 -8.01
N ALA A 127 13.28 4.78 -6.86
CA ALA A 127 13.61 4.13 -5.59
C ALA A 127 13.31 2.63 -5.61
N GLY A 128 12.16 2.22 -6.13
CA GLY A 128 11.82 0.82 -6.35
C GLY A 128 12.76 0.14 -7.34
N GLY A 129 13.13 0.82 -8.42
CA GLY A 129 14.08 0.36 -9.42
C GLY A 129 15.48 0.13 -8.85
N VAL A 130 15.98 1.02 -7.99
CA VAL A 130 17.26 0.87 -7.30
C VAL A 130 17.26 -0.38 -6.40
N GLN A 131 16.19 -0.57 -5.62
CA GLN A 131 16.06 -1.76 -4.78
C GLN A 131 15.97 -3.04 -5.61
N GLY A 132 15.14 -3.04 -6.67
CA GLY A 132 15.01 -4.17 -7.59
C GLY A 132 16.32 -4.49 -8.33
N PHE A 133 17.09 -3.47 -8.70
CA PHE A 133 18.42 -3.65 -9.31
C PHE A 133 19.41 -4.29 -8.34
N ALA A 134 19.45 -3.83 -7.08
CA ALA A 134 20.31 -4.42 -6.06
C ALA A 134 19.97 -5.90 -5.81
N ILE A 135 18.68 -6.25 -5.80
CA ILE A 135 18.24 -7.63 -5.62
C ILE A 135 18.60 -8.50 -6.84
N THR A 136 18.28 -8.03 -8.05
CA THR A 136 18.40 -8.85 -9.27
C THR A 136 19.82 -8.93 -9.84
N ARG A 137 20.58 -7.82 -9.82
CA ARG A 137 21.91 -7.74 -10.43
C ARG A 137 23.04 -7.92 -9.41
N LEU A 138 22.91 -7.31 -8.23
CA LEU A 138 23.91 -7.43 -7.17
C LEU A 138 23.70 -8.68 -6.31
N LYS A 139 22.58 -9.40 -6.49
CA LYS A 139 22.24 -10.65 -5.77
C LYS A 139 22.22 -10.48 -4.25
N VAL A 140 21.90 -9.28 -3.78
CA VAL A 140 21.77 -9.01 -2.34
C VAL A 140 20.41 -9.56 -1.87
N PRO A 141 20.34 -10.23 -0.71
CA PRO A 141 19.07 -10.72 -0.17
C PRO A 141 18.01 -9.59 -0.03
N PRO A 142 16.75 -9.79 -0.49
CA PRO A 142 15.70 -8.77 -0.49
C PRO A 142 15.44 -8.11 0.87
N PHE A 143 15.51 -8.90 1.94
CA PHE A 143 15.35 -8.41 3.31
C PHE A 143 16.39 -7.33 3.66
N VAL A 144 17.66 -7.52 3.28
CA VAL A 144 18.74 -6.58 3.59
C VAL A 144 18.57 -5.29 2.81
N VAL A 145 18.26 -5.39 1.51
CA VAL A 145 18.03 -4.23 0.65
C VAL A 145 16.85 -3.40 1.16
N THR A 146 15.75 -4.05 1.52
CA THR A 146 14.51 -3.36 1.92
C THR A 146 14.55 -2.87 3.37
N LEU A 147 15.28 -3.52 4.27
CA LEU A 147 15.55 -2.98 5.60
C LEU A 147 16.46 -1.74 5.55
N GLY A 148 17.49 -1.77 4.69
CA GLY A 148 18.33 -0.60 4.42
C GLY A 148 17.52 0.53 3.77
N GLY A 149 16.73 0.20 2.75
CA GLY A 149 15.80 1.10 2.08
C GLY A 149 14.82 1.76 3.05
N LEU A 150 14.27 0.98 3.99
CA LEU A 150 13.40 1.49 5.05
C LEU A 150 14.05 2.65 5.81
N THR A 151 15.31 2.48 6.22
CA THR A 151 16.06 3.48 6.98
C THR A 151 16.37 4.70 6.13
N VAL A 152 16.79 4.50 4.88
CA VAL A 152 17.11 5.59 3.93
C VAL A 152 15.87 6.44 3.63
N PHE A 153 14.76 5.82 3.20
CA PHE A 153 13.56 6.56 2.85
C PHE A 153 12.95 7.26 4.06
N ARG A 154 12.98 6.62 5.23
CA ARG A 154 12.55 7.26 6.48
C ARG A 154 13.43 8.47 6.83
N GLY A 155 14.74 8.35 6.72
CA GLY A 155 15.68 9.46 6.95
C GLY A 155 15.44 10.63 5.99
N LEU A 156 15.28 10.33 4.69
CA LEU A 156 14.95 11.33 3.67
C LEU A 156 13.61 12.00 3.94
N THR A 157 12.59 11.23 4.32
CA THR A 157 11.27 11.75 4.70
C THR A 157 11.39 12.77 5.84
N LEU A 158 12.15 12.43 6.90
CA LEU A 158 12.37 13.31 8.05
C LEU A 158 13.19 14.57 7.72
N THR A 159 14.03 14.53 6.69
CA THR A 159 14.81 15.70 6.26
C THR A 159 13.95 16.67 5.44
N ILE A 160 12.91 16.16 4.76
CA ILE A 160 12.04 16.95 3.88
C ILE A 160 10.80 17.49 4.62
N SER A 161 10.33 16.80 5.67
CA SER A 161 9.14 17.21 6.45
C SER A 161 9.36 18.45 7.28
#